data_AF-A0A924NEG8-F1
#
_entry.id   AF-A0A924NEG8-F1
#
_cell.length_a   1.000
_cell.length_b   1.000
_cell.length_c   1.000
_cell.angle_alpha   90.00
_cell.angle_beta   90.00
_cell.angle_gamma   90.00
#
_symmetry.space_group_name_H-M   'P 1'
#
loop_
_entity.id
_entity.type
_entity.pdbx_description
1 polymer ?
#
loop_
_entity_poly.entity_id
_entity_poly.type
_entity_poly.pdbx_seq_one_letter_code
_entity_poly.pdbx_strand_id
1 'polypeptide(L)'
;MPQAPETLTATGTSRIVISVDAMGGDSGPAAVVAGLVDSAMRIPEAAFVVHGDEVVLRPLLARHALLTGRCELRHAPRVVTMEDKPSQVLRHGEGTSMWSCVESVKLGEAKVAVS
;
A
#
# COMPACT_ATOMS: atom_id res chain seq x y z
N MET A 1 -18.20 -23.59 5.28
CA MET A 1 -17.17 -22.92 6.09
C MET A 1 -16.22 -22.24 5.13
N PRO A 2 -16.25 -20.90 4.97
CA PRO A 2 -15.24 -20.23 4.16
C PRO A 2 -13.89 -20.39 4.86
N GLN A 3 -12.89 -20.86 4.12
CA GLN A 3 -11.54 -21.06 4.63
C GLN A 3 -10.89 -19.70 4.90
N ALA A 4 -10.37 -19.53 6.11
CA ALA A 4 -9.58 -18.36 6.49
C ALA A 4 -8.31 -18.29 5.61
N PRO A 5 -7.85 -17.10 5.23
CA PRO A 5 -6.61 -16.96 4.47
C PRO A 5 -5.43 -17.50 5.29
N GLU A 6 -4.64 -18.38 4.68
CA GLU A 6 -3.47 -18.99 5.29
C GLU A 6 -2.49 -17.92 5.76
N THR A 7 -2.30 -17.87 7.08
CA THR A 7 -1.34 -16.99 7.72
C THR A 7 0.06 -17.45 7.35
N LEU A 8 0.80 -16.60 6.64
CA LEU A 8 2.19 -16.80 6.26
C LEU A 8 3.00 -17.17 7.51
N THR A 9 3.41 -18.43 7.62
CA THR A 9 4.06 -18.98 8.82
C THR A 9 5.50 -18.50 8.87
N ALA A 10 5.85 -17.76 9.92
CA ALA A 10 7.13 -17.09 10.08
C ALA A 10 8.28 -18.09 10.23
N THR A 11 9.24 -18.04 9.30
CA THR A 11 10.61 -18.52 9.52
C THR A 11 11.56 -17.45 8.97
N GLY A 12 12.31 -16.78 9.87
CA GLY A 12 13.33 -15.78 9.54
C GLY A 12 12.82 -14.34 9.45
N THR A 13 13.24 -13.49 10.41
CA THR A 13 12.97 -12.03 10.50
C THR A 13 11.52 -11.61 10.21
N SER A 14 10.71 -11.40 11.26
CA SER A 14 9.36 -10.86 11.12
C SER A 14 9.39 -9.53 10.35
N ARG A 15 8.98 -9.55 9.07
CA ARG A 15 8.88 -8.33 8.26
C ARG A 15 7.86 -7.39 8.87
N ILE A 16 8.18 -6.10 8.88
CA ILE A 16 7.25 -5.05 9.28
C ILE A 16 6.50 -4.63 8.02
N VAL A 17 5.26 -5.12 7.87
CA VAL A 17 4.43 -4.82 6.70
C VAL A 17 3.64 -3.53 6.95
N ILE A 18 3.87 -2.55 6.09
CA ILE A 18 3.26 -1.22 6.09
C ILE A 18 2.34 -1.12 4.87
N SER A 19 1.09 -0.73 5.10
CA SER A 19 0.14 -0.41 4.03
C SER A 19 0.33 1.05 3.62
N VAL A 20 0.44 1.31 2.31
CA VAL A 20 0.73 2.65 1.79
C VAL A 20 -0.23 2.99 0.64
N ASP A 21 -1.01 4.05 0.81
CA ASP A 21 -1.70 4.70 -0.31
C ASP A 21 -0.66 5.48 -1.12
N ALA A 22 -0.43 5.05 -2.36
CA ALA A 22 0.56 5.66 -3.23
C ALA A 22 -0.05 6.64 -4.24
N MET A 23 -1.35 6.92 -4.16
CA MET A 23 -2.02 7.86 -5.06
C MET A 23 -2.35 9.20 -4.40
N GLY A 24 -2.31 9.27 -3.07
CA GLY A 24 -2.57 10.48 -2.30
C GLY A 24 -1.42 11.50 -2.34
N GLY A 25 -1.78 12.76 -2.08
CA GLY A 25 -0.84 13.88 -1.88
C GLY A 25 -0.45 14.65 -3.15
N ASP A 26 -0.10 15.92 -2.97
CA ASP A 26 0.19 16.88 -4.06
C ASP A 26 1.40 16.46 -4.93
N SER A 27 2.32 15.69 -4.36
CA SER A 27 3.53 15.21 -5.06
C SER A 27 3.31 13.89 -5.82
N GLY A 28 2.16 13.25 -5.64
CA GLY A 28 1.73 12.08 -6.38
C GLY A 28 2.59 10.81 -6.21
N PRO A 29 2.34 9.78 -7.04
CA PRO A 29 2.89 8.44 -6.84
C PRO A 29 4.41 8.32 -6.89
N ALA A 30 5.08 9.17 -7.68
CA ALA A 30 6.53 9.13 -7.80
C ALA A 30 7.23 9.50 -6.48
N ALA A 31 6.69 10.49 -5.75
CA ALA A 31 7.24 10.89 -4.46
C ALA A 31 7.05 9.81 -3.39
N VAL A 32 5.88 9.17 -3.37
CA VAL A 32 5.63 8.04 -2.46
C VAL A 32 6.58 6.89 -2.75
N VAL A 33 6.76 6.49 -4.02
CA VAL A 33 7.71 5.43 -4.40
C VAL A 33 9.14 5.78 -4.00
N ALA A 34 9.58 7.03 -4.14
CA ALA A 34 10.90 7.46 -3.66
C ALA A 34 11.02 7.29 -2.13
N GLY A 35 9.97 7.66 -1.38
CA GLY A 35 9.91 7.42 0.07
C GLY A 35 9.99 5.94 0.45
N LEU A 36 9.34 5.06 -0.30
CA LEU A 36 9.44 3.60 -0.10
C LEU A 36 10.89 3.11 -0.27
N VAL A 37 11.60 3.60 -1.29
CA VAL A 37 13.01 3.27 -1.51
C VAL A 37 13.87 3.71 -0.33
N ASP A 38 13.69 4.95 0.14
CA ASP A 38 14.41 5.48 1.29
C ASP A 38 14.13 4.70 2.58
N SER A 39 12.87 4.33 2.82
CA SER A 39 12.48 3.48 3.94
C SER A 39 13.10 2.09 3.85
N ALA A 40 13.06 1.45 2.67
CA ALA A 40 13.62 0.12 2.46
C ALA A 40 15.15 0.07 2.63
N MET A 41 15.86 1.17 2.33
CA MET A 41 17.29 1.29 2.59
C MET A 41 17.63 1.37 4.08
N ARG A 42 16.79 2.08 4.86
CA ARG A 42 17.04 2.32 6.29
C ARG A 42 16.53 1.20 7.19
N ILE A 43 15.48 0.50 6.76
CA ILE A 43 14.79 -0.54 7.53
C ILE A 43 14.72 -1.81 6.66
N PRO A 44 15.73 -2.70 6.75
CA PRO A 44 15.80 -3.89 5.91
C PRO A 44 14.61 -4.85 6.04
N GLU A 45 13.93 -4.84 7.20
CA GLU A 45 12.77 -5.66 7.53
C GLU A 45 11.45 -5.06 7.01
N ALA A 46 11.47 -3.82 6.51
CA ALA A 46 10.27 -3.17 5.99
C ALA A 46 9.82 -3.83 4.68
N ALA A 47 8.52 -4.14 4.63
CA ALA A 47 7.81 -4.55 3.45
C ALA A 47 6.54 -3.72 3.32
N PHE A 48 6.01 -3.63 2.11
CA PHE A 48 4.96 -2.68 1.78
C PHE A 48 3.84 -3.35 0.99
N VAL A 49 2.60 -3.05 1.35
CA VAL A 49 1.47 -3.22 0.44
C VAL A 49 1.20 -1.84 -0.14
N VAL A 50 1.34 -1.69 -1.45
CA VAL A 50 1.24 -0.42 -2.16
C VAL A 50 -0.08 -0.37 -2.88
N HIS A 51 -0.92 0.60 -2.56
CA HIS A 51 -2.29 0.70 -3.06
C HIS A 51 -2.41 1.82 -4.10
N GLY A 52 -2.99 1.51 -5.26
CA GLY A 52 -3.24 2.52 -6.29
C GLY A 52 -3.38 2.00 -7.71
N ASP A 53 -3.37 2.91 -8.68
CA ASP A 53 -3.46 2.53 -10.09
C ASP A 53 -2.21 1.76 -10.51
N GLU A 54 -2.41 0.53 -10.93
CA GLU A 54 -1.34 -0.39 -11.29
C GLU A 54 -0.61 0.09 -12.55
N VAL A 55 -1.34 0.70 -13.50
CA VAL A 55 -0.78 1.23 -14.74
C VAL A 55 0.24 2.32 -14.43
N VAL A 56 0.01 3.10 -13.38
CA VAL A 56 0.91 4.16 -12.91
C VAL A 56 2.03 3.60 -12.03
N LEU A 57 1.70 2.75 -11.06
CA LEU A 57 2.64 2.30 -10.03
C LEU A 57 3.61 1.23 -10.50
N ARG A 58 3.17 0.28 -11.33
CA ARG A 58 4.02 -0.83 -11.81
C ARG A 58 5.30 -0.34 -12.50
N PRO A 59 5.29 0.62 -13.45
CA PRO A 59 6.53 1.11 -14.05
C PRO A 59 7.39 1.95 -13.09
N LEU A 60 6.82 2.59 -12.07
CA LEU A 60 7.59 3.33 -11.07
C LEU A 60 8.35 2.38 -10.15
N LEU A 61 7.65 1.37 -9.60
CA LEU A 61 8.25 0.35 -8.73
C LEU A 61 9.32 -0.46 -9.45
N ALA A 62 9.09 -0.82 -10.73
CA ALA A 62 10.03 -1.61 -11.52
C ALA A 62 11.40 -0.95 -11.74
N ARG A 63 11.51 0.38 -11.58
CA ARG A 63 12.79 1.11 -11.69
C ARG A 63 13.71 0.88 -10.50
N HIS A 64 13.19 0.32 -9.40
CA HIS A 64 13.90 0.20 -8.14
C HIS A 64 14.05 -1.25 -7.73
N ALA A 65 15.16 -1.87 -8.10
CA ALA A 65 15.46 -3.27 -7.78
C ALA A 65 15.35 -3.57 -6.27
N LEU A 66 15.66 -2.58 -5.41
CA LEU A 66 15.55 -2.69 -3.94
C LEU A 66 14.13 -3.04 -3.44
N LEU A 67 13.09 -2.63 -4.17
CA LEU A 67 11.70 -2.89 -3.80
C LEU A 67 11.22 -4.29 -4.23
N THR A 68 12.01 -5.00 -5.05
CA THR A 68 11.66 -6.33 -5.54
C THR A 68 11.56 -7.32 -4.38
N GLY A 69 10.43 -8.01 -4.27
CA GLY A 69 10.16 -8.96 -3.17
C GLY A 69 9.88 -8.29 -1.82
N ARG A 70 9.82 -6.95 -1.77
CA ARG A 70 9.44 -6.15 -0.60
C ARG A 70 8.14 -5.39 -0.78
N CYS A 71 7.72 -5.13 -2.02
CA CYS A 71 6.43 -4.52 -2.33
C CYS A 71 5.45 -5.51 -2.95
N GLU A 72 4.23 -5.56 -2.42
CA GLU A 72 3.05 -6.12 -3.05
C GLU A 72 2.20 -4.96 -3.60
N LEU A 73 1.90 -4.96 -4.90
CA LEU A 73 1.06 -3.94 -5.52
C LEU A 73 -0.40 -4.40 -5.51
N ARG A 74 -1.28 -3.61 -4.89
CA ARG A 74 -2.73 -3.82 -4.91
C ARG A 74 -3.41 -2.76 -5.76
N HIS A 75 -4.04 -3.23 -6.84
CA HIS A 75 -4.72 -2.33 -7.76
C HIS A 75 -5.94 -1.68 -7.12
N ALA A 76 -5.99 -0.35 -7.17
CA ALA A 76 -7.12 0.49 -6.79
C ALA A 76 -7.17 1.70 -7.73
N PRO A 77 -8.06 1.71 -8.73
CA PRO A 77 -8.04 2.71 -9.80
C PRO A 77 -8.63 4.07 -9.40
N ARG A 78 -9.34 4.16 -8.27
CA ARG A 78 -9.94 5.41 -7.80
C ARG A 78 -9.05 6.07 -6.75
N VAL A 79 -9.07 7.39 -6.72
CA VAL A 79 -8.35 8.20 -5.73
C VAL A 79 -9.36 9.09 -5.01
N VAL A 80 -9.15 9.33 -3.73
CA VAL A 80 -9.91 10.34 -2.97
C VAL A 80 -9.39 11.71 -3.35
N THR A 81 -10.27 12.58 -3.82
CA THR A 81 -9.97 13.94 -4.29
C THR A 81 -10.24 14.97 -3.19
N MET A 82 -9.74 16.20 -3.36
CA MET A 82 -9.94 17.28 -2.37
C MET A 82 -11.39 17.76 -2.30
N GLU A 83 -12.17 17.49 -3.36
CA GLU A 83 -13.59 17.80 -3.46
C GLU A 83 -14.46 16.75 -2.76
N ASP A 84 -13.90 15.59 -2.42
CA ASP A 84 -14.63 14.52 -1.76
C ASP A 84 -14.90 14.85 -0.30
N LYS A 85 -16.17 14.74 0.09
CA LYS A 85 -16.57 14.94 1.48
C LYS A 85 -16.06 13.77 2.33
N PRO A 86 -15.37 14.00 3.47
CA PRO A 86 -14.85 12.92 4.31
C PRO A 86 -15.93 11.91 4.72
N SER A 87 -17.14 12.38 5.01
CA SER A 87 -18.28 11.52 5.37
C SER A 87 -18.76 10.61 4.23
N GLN A 88 -18.57 11.02 2.98
CA GLN A 88 -18.88 10.21 1.79
C GLN A 88 -17.76 9.21 1.51
N VAL A 89 -16.49 9.61 1.64
CA VAL A 89 -15.33 8.72 1.48
C VAL A 89 -15.38 7.55 2.45
N LEU A 90 -15.77 7.78 3.71
CA LEU A 90 -15.90 6.71 4.71
C LEU A 90 -17.04 5.72 4.41
N ARG A 91 -18.04 6.10 3.59
CA ARG A 91 -19.21 5.27 3.26
C ARG A 91 -19.15 4.64 1.87
N HIS A 92 -18.47 5.30 0.94
CA HIS A 92 -18.41 4.96 -0.49
C HIS A 92 -16.97 4.88 -1.02
N GLY A 93 -16.00 4.77 -0.11
CA GLY A 93 -14.58 4.72 -0.43
C GLY A 93 -14.14 3.42 -1.07
N GLU A 94 -14.98 2.38 -1.08
CA GLU A 94 -14.67 1.11 -1.76
C GLU A 94 -14.16 1.34 -3.19
N GLY A 95 -13.03 0.69 -3.49
CA GLY A 95 -12.32 0.84 -4.76
C GLY A 95 -11.33 2.01 -4.84
N THR A 96 -11.23 2.85 -3.80
CA THR A 96 -10.16 3.88 -3.71
C THR A 96 -8.86 3.30 -3.15
N SER A 97 -7.73 3.90 -3.52
CA SER A 97 -6.41 3.55 -2.98
C SER A 97 -6.36 3.66 -1.45
N MET A 98 -6.91 4.74 -0.89
CA MET A 98 -7.01 4.96 0.55
C MET A 98 -7.85 3.89 1.25
N TRP A 99 -9.00 3.53 0.68
CA TRP A 99 -9.83 2.46 1.25
C TRP A 99 -9.11 1.11 1.24
N SER A 100 -8.50 0.76 0.11
CA SER A 100 -7.72 -0.46 -0.03
C SER A 100 -6.57 -0.51 1.00
N CYS A 101 -5.94 0.64 1.25
CA CYS A 101 -4.87 0.82 2.23
C CYS A 101 -5.34 0.56 3.68
N VAL A 102 -6.52 1.09 4.06
CA VAL A 102 -7.10 0.83 5.39
C VAL A 102 -7.60 -0.60 5.52
N GLU A 103 -8.16 -1.16 4.44
CA GLU A 103 -8.69 -2.52 4.40
C GLU A 103 -7.62 -3.58 4.64
N SER A 104 -6.40 -3.41 4.12
CA SER A 104 -5.30 -4.36 4.37
C SER A 104 -4.90 -4.43 5.84
N VAL A 105 -4.98 -3.31 6.57
CA VAL A 105 -4.78 -3.30 8.03
C VAL A 105 -5.94 -3.99 8.74
N LYS A 106 -7.18 -3.74 8.31
CA LYS A 106 -8.38 -4.41 8.86
C LYS A 106 -8.32 -5.93 8.66
N LEU A 107 -7.76 -6.41 7.54
CA LEU A 107 -7.57 -7.83 7.25
C LEU A 107 -6.33 -8.44 7.93
N GLY A 108 -5.50 -7.63 8.60
CA GLY A 108 -4.32 -8.07 9.32
C GLY A 108 -3.08 -8.33 8.43
N GLU A 109 -3.15 -7.95 7.16
CA GLU A 109 -2.05 -8.09 6.19
C GLU A 109 -0.92 -7.08 6.46
N ALA A 110 -1.28 -5.89 6.96
CA ALA A 110 -0.37 -4.86 7.41
C ALA A 110 -0.66 -4.44 8.85
N LYS A 111 0.34 -3.90 9.55
CA LYS A 111 0.18 -3.43 10.94
C LYS A 111 -0.29 -1.98 11.05
N VAL A 112 0.04 -1.18 10.04
CA VAL A 112 -0.22 0.26 10.00
C VAL A 112 -0.51 0.69 8.57
N ALA A 113 -1.22 1.80 8.41
CA ALA A 113 -1.51 2.45 7.14
C ALA A 113 -0.91 3.86 7.11
N VAL A 114 -0.41 4.27 5.95
CA VAL A 114 0.10 5.62 5.66
C VAL A 114 -0.53 6.10 4.34
N SER A 115 -1.00 7.34 4.29
CA SER A 115 -1.61 7.98 3.12
C SER A 115 -1.28 9.47 3.08
#